data_AF-A0A344LMV4-F1
#
_entry.id   AF-A0A344LMV4-F1
#
_cell.length_a   1.000
_cell.length_b   1.000
_cell.length_c   1.000
_cell.angle_alpha   90.00
_cell.angle_beta   90.00
_cell.angle_gamma   90.00
#
_symmetry.space_group_name_H-M   'P 1'
#
loop_
_entity.id
_entity.type
_entity.pdbx_description
1 polymer ?
#
loop_
_entity_poly.entity_id
_entity_poly.type
_entity_poly.pdbx_seq_one_letter_code
_entity_poly.pdbx_strand_id
1 'polypeptide(L)'
;MNQTLFLLLLALPMIFQIIFGRKAIGESIKLTFFKVCLITFLSQFIFFIIAFKILSNKLQSESNGQIHCGMPFVGLIGLEILRSIIILVIIFIQFLIKRSYNRNNN
;
A
#
# COMPACT_ATOMS: atom_id res chain seq x y z
N MET A 1 18.05 -12.25 0.77
CA MET A 1 16.95 -11.48 1.39
C MET A 1 15.69 -12.32 1.33
N ASN A 2 15.07 -12.62 2.47
CA ASN A 2 13.96 -13.58 2.53
C ASN A 2 12.73 -13.00 1.81
N GLN A 3 12.13 -13.75 0.88
CA GLN A 3 10.91 -13.37 0.14
C GLN A 3 9.81 -12.81 1.07
N THR A 4 9.76 -13.30 2.31
CA THR A 4 8.85 -12.86 3.36
C THR A 4 8.97 -11.37 3.69
N LEU A 5 10.18 -10.81 3.71
CA LEU A 5 10.39 -9.37 3.99
C LEU A 5 9.78 -8.50 2.90
N PHE A 6 9.91 -8.93 1.64
CA PHE A 6 9.39 -8.21 0.48
C PHE A 6 7.86 -8.16 0.49
N LEU A 7 7.22 -9.30 0.80
CA LEU A 7 5.76 -9.38 0.94
C LEU A 7 5.27 -8.54 2.12
N LEU A 8 5.99 -8.54 3.24
CA LEU A 8 5.64 -7.73 4.41
C LEU A 8 5.67 -6.22 4.08
N LEU A 9 6.69 -5.79 3.32
CA LEU A 9 6.85 -4.39 2.91
C LEU A 9 5.69 -3.91 2.02
N LEU A 10 5.24 -4.77 1.10
CA LEU A 10 4.08 -4.50 0.25
C LEU A 10 2.75 -4.52 1.02
N ALA A 11 2.62 -5.37 2.03
CA ALA A 11 1.38 -5.52 2.82
C ALA A 11 1.20 -4.41 3.87
N LEU A 12 2.29 -3.80 4.34
CA LEU A 12 2.26 -2.79 5.40
C LEU A 12 1.30 -1.61 5.14
N PRO A 13 1.29 -0.95 3.97
CA PRO A 13 0.36 0.15 3.70
C PRO A 13 -1.11 -0.29 3.71
N MET A 14 -1.41 -1.53 3.28
CA MET A 14 -2.76 -2.09 3.38
C MET A 14 -3.19 -2.29 4.83
N ILE A 15 -2.32 -2.92 5.63
CA ILE A 15 -2.57 -3.18 7.05
C ILE A 15 -2.80 -1.85 7.78
N PHE A 16 -1.98 -0.83 7.47
CA PHE A 16 -2.15 0.52 8.01
C PHE A 16 -3.52 1.11 7.68
N GLN A 17 -3.96 1.06 6.41
CA GLN A 17 -5.26 1.58 5.99
C GLN A 17 -6.45 0.87 6.65
N ILE A 18 -6.36 -0.45 6.85
CA ILE A 18 -7.43 -1.23 7.50
C ILE A 18 -7.54 -0.87 8.98
N ILE A 19 -6.41 -0.82 9.69
CA ILE A 19 -6.39 -0.58 11.16
C ILE A 19 -6.67 0.89 11.47
N PHE A 20 -5.87 1.80 10.91
CA PHE A 20 -5.96 3.22 11.24
C PHE A 20 -7.13 3.90 10.55
N GLY A 21 -7.54 3.43 9.37
CA GLY A 21 -8.72 3.95 8.69
C GLY A 21 -9.99 3.68 9.50
N ARG A 22 -10.17 2.45 10.02
CA ARG A 22 -11.27 2.13 10.94
C ARG A 22 -11.21 2.96 12.22
N LYS A 23 -10.03 3.09 12.83
CA LYS A 23 -9.85 3.90 14.05
C LYS A 23 -10.18 5.38 13.83
N ALA A 24 -9.83 5.93 12.66
CA ALA A 24 -10.14 7.31 12.30
C ALA A 24 -11.63 7.55 12.03
N ILE A 25 -12.39 6.51 11.63
CA ILE A 25 -13.84 6.60 11.47
C ILE A 25 -14.55 6.67 12.83
N GLY A 26 -14.15 5.81 13.77
CA GLY A 26 -14.71 5.81 15.12
C GLY A 26 -14.17 6.93 16.02
N GLU A 27 -13.49 7.93 15.46
CA GLU A 27 -12.83 9.06 16.16
C GLU A 27 -11.93 8.65 17.34
N SER A 28 -11.47 7.40 17.33
CA SER A 28 -10.64 6.83 18.40
C SER A 28 -9.19 7.31 18.40
N ILE A 29 -8.80 8.08 17.37
CA ILE A 29 -7.45 8.64 17.20
C ILE A 29 -7.53 10.10 16.73
N LYS A 30 -6.51 10.90 17.04
CA LYS A 30 -6.39 12.31 16.60
C LYS A 30 -6.23 12.48 15.09
N LEU A 31 -5.88 11.43 14.34
CA LEU A 31 -5.74 11.53 12.89
C LEU A 31 -7.10 11.48 12.20
N THR A 32 -7.36 12.47 11.35
CA THR A 32 -8.54 12.46 10.48
C THR A 32 -8.43 11.38 9.42
N PHE A 33 -9.56 10.80 9.01
CA PHE A 33 -9.62 9.79 7.96
C PHE A 33 -8.88 10.19 6.67
N PHE A 34 -8.99 11.47 6.28
CA PHE A 34 -8.28 12.01 5.13
C PHE A 34 -6.75 11.95 5.28
N LYS A 35 -6.22 12.30 6.46
CA LYS A 35 -4.78 12.19 6.75
C LYS A 35 -4.30 10.75 6.70
N VAL A 36 -5.10 9.79 7.23
CA VAL A 36 -4.76 8.36 7.15
C VAL A 36 -4.67 7.90 5.70
N CYS A 37 -5.64 8.26 4.86
CA CYS A 37 -5.61 7.91 3.43
C CYS A 37 -4.37 8.50 2.73
N LEU A 38 -4.04 9.76 2.99
CA LEU A 38 -2.88 10.43 2.41
C LEU A 38 -1.56 9.77 2.82
N ILE A 39 -1.42 9.40 4.10
CA ILE A 39 -0.26 8.65 4.59
C ILE A 39 -0.15 7.28 3.91
N THR A 40 -1.27 6.56 3.76
CA THR A 40 -1.29 5.28 3.04
C THR A 40 -0.79 5.42 1.62
N PHE A 41 -1.26 6.43 0.87
CA PHE A 41 -0.81 6.67 -0.50
C PHE A 41 0.67 7.02 -0.59
N LEU A 42 1.17 7.92 0.27
CA LEU A 42 2.59 8.26 0.31
C LEU A 42 3.45 7.03 0.66
N SER A 43 3.03 6.28 1.67
CA SER A 43 3.72 5.08 2.12
C SER A 43 3.77 4.01 1.03
N GLN A 44 2.66 3.82 0.30
CA GLN A 44 2.60 2.93 -0.85
C GLN A 44 3.61 3.31 -1.94
N PHE A 45 3.74 4.59 -2.26
CA PHE A 45 4.71 5.07 -3.24
C PHE A 45 6.15 4.88 -2.78
N ILE A 46 6.45 5.20 -1.52
CA ILE A 46 7.79 4.99 -0.93
C ILE A 46 8.18 3.51 -0.96
N PHE A 47 7.26 2.61 -0.57
CA PHE A 47 7.53 1.17 -0.58
C PHE A 47 7.70 0.62 -1.99
N PHE A 48 6.98 1.15 -2.99
CA PHE A 48 7.21 0.81 -4.38
C PHE A 48 8.63 1.17 -4.84
N ILE A 49 9.12 2.38 -4.54
CA ILE A 49 10.49 2.79 -4.89
C ILE A 49 11.52 1.87 -4.23
N ILE A 50 11.32 1.54 -2.96
CA ILE A 50 12.22 0.63 -2.22
C ILE A 50 12.19 -0.76 -2.86
N ALA A 51 11.01 -1.30 -3.16
CA ALA A 51 10.84 -2.58 -3.82
C ALA A 51 11.50 -2.62 -5.21
N PHE A 52 11.39 -1.53 -5.97
CA PHE A 52 12.01 -1.39 -7.28
C PHE A 52 13.54 -1.42 -7.19
N LYS A 53 14.14 -0.65 -6.27
CA LYS A 53 15.60 -0.64 -6.06
C LYS A 53 16.11 -2.02 -5.62
N ILE A 54 15.39 -2.66 -4.70
CA ILE A 54 15.71 -4.00 -4.24
C ILE A 54 15.67 -5.00 -5.39
N LEU A 55 14.62 -4.97 -6.20
CA LEU A 55 14.46 -5.88 -7.33
C LEU A 55 15.56 -5.67 -8.37
N SER A 56 15.89 -4.41 -8.67
CA SER A 56 17.00 -4.04 -9.56
C SER A 56 18.34 -4.57 -9.06
N ASN A 57 18.66 -4.35 -7.78
CA ASN A 57 19.90 -4.84 -7.19
C ASN A 57 19.97 -6.37 -7.19
N LYS A 58 18.85 -7.05 -6.91
CA LYS A 58 18.79 -8.51 -6.94
C LYS A 58 19.01 -9.06 -8.35
N LEU A 59 18.36 -8.48 -9.34
CA LEU A 59 18.50 -8.88 -10.74
C LEU A 59 19.92 -8.64 -11.25
N GLN A 60 20.55 -7.52 -10.90
CA GLN A 60 21.96 -7.27 -11.25
C GLN A 60 22.90 -8.29 -10.60
N SER A 61 22.69 -8.61 -9.32
CA SER A 61 23.50 -9.59 -8.60
C SER A 61 23.40 -11.00 -9.22
N GLU A 62 22.20 -11.45 -9.59
CA GLU A 62 22.00 -12.79 -10.14
C GLU A 62 22.31 -12.92 -11.63
N SER A 63 22.47 -11.79 -12.34
CA SER A 63 22.76 -11.78 -13.80
C SER A 63 24.17 -11.31 -14.15
N ASN A 64 25.10 -11.26 -13.19
CA ASN A 64 26.44 -10.71 -13.39
C ASN A 64 26.43 -9.29 -14.01
N GLY A 65 25.43 -8.48 -13.64
CA GLY A 65 25.26 -7.11 -14.09
C GLY A 65 24.46 -6.91 -15.38
N GLN A 66 23.98 -7.97 -16.04
CA GLN A 66 23.18 -7.85 -17.28
C GLN A 66 21.70 -8.21 -17.08
N ILE A 67 20.86 -7.19 -16.93
CA ILE A 67 19.40 -7.38 -16.90
C ILE A 67 18.90 -7.63 -18.33
N HIS A 68 18.71 -8.89 -18.70
CA HIS A 68 18.23 -9.28 -20.04
C HIS A 68 16.71 -9.22 -20.20
N CYS A 69 15.94 -9.34 -19.11
CA CYS A 69 14.48 -9.39 -19.17
C CYS A 69 13.84 -8.44 -18.15
N GLY A 70 13.02 -7.51 -18.65
CA GLY A 70 12.25 -6.56 -17.84
C GLY A 70 10.96 -7.13 -17.23
N MET A 71 10.64 -8.40 -17.50
CA MET A 71 9.42 -9.06 -17.04
C MET A 71 9.20 -8.98 -15.52
N PRO A 72 10.24 -9.08 -14.65
CA PRO A 72 10.06 -8.89 -13.20
C PRO A 72 9.56 -7.49 -12.81
N PHE A 73 9.98 -6.45 -13.54
CA PHE A 73 9.51 -5.08 -13.29
C PHE A 73 8.05 -4.90 -13.71
N VAL A 74 7.64 -5.53 -14.81
CA VAL A 74 6.23 -5.55 -15.23
C VAL A 74 5.37 -6.23 -14.16
N GLY A 75 5.85 -7.36 -13.62
CA GLY A 75 5.19 -8.04 -12.50
C GLY A 75 5.04 -7.15 -11.27
N LEU A 76 6.10 -6.40 -10.91
CA LEU A 76 6.07 -5.46 -9.78
C LEU A 76 5.05 -4.33 -10.00
N ILE A 77 5.03 -3.72 -11.18
CA ILE A 77 4.09 -2.66 -11.53
C ILE A 77 2.65 -3.18 -11.51
N GLY A 78 2.42 -4.36 -12.09
CA GLY A 78 1.09 -5.00 -12.08
C GLY A 78 0.58 -5.27 -10.65
N LEU A 79 1.46 -5.76 -9.77
CA LEU A 79 1.14 -5.98 -8.36
C LEU A 79 0.78 -4.68 -7.62
N GLU A 80 1.51 -3.59 -7.87
CA GLU A 80 1.20 -2.28 -7.27
C GLU A 80 -0.11 -1.69 -7.77
N ILE A 81 -0.43 -1.85 -9.06
CA ILE A 81 -1.72 -1.41 -9.62
C ILE A 81 -2.85 -2.19 -8.94
N LEU A 82 -2.76 -3.52 -8.89
CA LEU A 82 -3.74 -4.36 -8.21
C LEU A 82 -3.91 -3.96 -6.74
N ARG A 83 -2.79 -3.73 -6.03
CA ARG A 83 -2.81 -3.29 -4.63
C ARG A 83 -3.50 -1.93 -4.48
N SER A 84 -3.22 -1.00 -5.37
CA SER A 84 -3.82 0.34 -5.38
C SER A 84 -5.33 0.28 -5.58
N ILE A 85 -5.81 -0.59 -6.48
CA ILE A 85 -7.24 -0.83 -6.68
C ILE A 85 -7.88 -1.35 -5.39
N ILE A 86 -7.27 -2.33 -4.72
CA ILE A 86 -7.80 -2.88 -3.47
C ILE A 86 -7.83 -1.81 -2.37
N ILE A 87 -6.77 -1.00 -2.22
CA ILE A 87 -6.74 0.11 -1.25
C ILE A 87 -7.84 1.13 -1.56
N LEU A 88 -8.09 1.46 -2.82
CA LEU A 88 -9.19 2.35 -3.23
C LEU A 88 -10.55 1.77 -2.84
N VAL A 89 -10.78 0.48 -3.06
CA VAL A 89 -12.02 -0.20 -2.64
C VAL A 89 -12.19 -0.14 -1.12
N ILE A 90 -11.11 -0.41 -0.36
CA ILE A 90 -11.12 -0.33 1.11
C ILE A 90 -11.45 1.10 1.56
N ILE A 91 -10.80 2.12 0.98
CA ILE A 91 -11.06 3.53 1.28
C ILE A 91 -12.51 3.90 0.97
N PHE A 92 -13.05 3.43 -0.16
CA PHE A 92 -14.41 3.70 -0.57
C PHE A 92 -15.43 3.10 0.41
N ILE A 93 -15.26 1.83 0.79
CA ILE A 93 -16.10 1.17 1.79
C ILE A 93 -16.04 1.94 3.12
N GLN A 94 -14.83 2.26 3.57
CA GLN A 94 -14.59 3.02 4.79
C GLN A 94 -15.23 4.41 4.76
N PHE A 95 -15.21 5.08 3.61
CA PHE A 95 -15.88 6.36 3.39
C PHE A 95 -17.40 6.24 3.51
N LEU A 96 -18.01 5.21 2.91
CA LEU A 96 -19.45 4.95 3.04
C LEU A 96 -19.86 4.67 4.48
N ILE A 97 -19.06 3.87 5.21
CA ILE A 97 -19.29 3.60 6.64
C ILE A 97 -19.26 4.92 7.43
N LYS A 98 -18.22 5.75 7.24
CA LYS A 98 -18.11 7.06 7.90
C LYS A 98 -19.33 7.93 7.63
N ARG A 99 -19.79 7.98 6.37
CA ARG A 99 -20.98 8.75 5.98
C ARG A 99 -22.25 8.24 6.68
N SER A 100 -22.39 6.93 6.85
CA SER A 100 -23.52 6.32 7.57
C SER A 100 -23.54 6.75 9.04
N TYR A 101 -22.39 6.67 9.73
CA TYR A 101 -22.27 7.11 11.13
C TYR A 101 -22.62 8.59 11.32
N ASN A 102 -22.12 9.48 10.46
CA ASN A 102 -22.45 10.91 10.54
C ASN A 102 -23.94 11.20 10.31
N ARG A 103 -24.65 10.36 9.55
CA ARG A 103 -26.09 10.53 9.30
C ARG A 103 -26.96 10.01 10.44
N ASN A 104 -26.46 9.06 11.24
CA ASN A 104 -27.22 8.46 12.35
C ASN A 104 -27.01 9.21 13.69
N ASN A 105 -25.99 10.06 13.77
CA ASN A 105 -25.66 10.89 14.95
C ASN A 105 -26.22 12.31 14.87
N ASN A 106 -26.96 12.64 13.81
CA ASN A 106 -27.71 13.87 13.58
C ASN A 106 -29.20 13.55 13.58
#